data_AF-A0A4Q5RP04-F1
#
_entry.id   AF-A0A4Q5RP04-F1
#
_cell.length_a   1.000
_cell.length_b   1.000
_cell.length_c   1.000
_cell.angle_alpha   90.00
_cell.angle_beta   90.00
_cell.angle_gamma   90.00
#
_symmetry.space_group_name_H-M   'P 1'
#
loop_
_entity.id
_entity.type
_entity.pdbx_description
1 polymer ?
#
loop_
_entity_poly.entity_id
_entity_poly.type
_entity_poly.pdbx_seq_one_letter_code
_entity_poly.pdbx_strand_id
1 'polypeptide(L)'
;MSDFHFISGLPRSGSTLLAALLRQNPAFQAGITSPVGSLFHATRNAMGASNETAVMLDEQHRERVLRGLFETYYADQADKRVVFDTNRTWCARLPALMALFPDARVICCVRSVAWVMDSIERLIQ
;
A
#
# COMPACT_ATOMS: atom_id res chain seq x y z
N MET A 1 -8.62 -12.89 -10.11
CA MET A 1 -7.72 -12.15 -9.20
C MET A 1 -8.08 -10.69 -9.28
N SER A 2 -8.07 -10.00 -8.15
CA SER A 2 -8.33 -8.57 -8.07
C SER A 2 -7.14 -7.77 -8.60
N ASP A 3 -7.42 -6.64 -9.25
CA ASP A 3 -6.39 -5.68 -9.65
C ASP A 3 -5.95 -4.86 -8.42
N PHE A 4 -4.65 -4.81 -8.15
CA PHE A 4 -4.11 -4.04 -7.03
C PHE A 4 -3.69 -2.64 -7.48
N HIS A 5 -4.16 -1.64 -6.75
CA HIS A 5 -3.81 -0.24 -6.88
C HIS A 5 -3.45 0.32 -5.50
N PHE A 6 -2.80 1.47 -5.46
CA PHE A 6 -2.25 2.01 -4.22
C PHE A 6 -2.67 3.45 -3.99
N ILE A 7 -2.96 3.79 -2.74
CA ILE A 7 -3.18 5.16 -2.30
C ILE A 7 -2.04 5.55 -1.36
N SER A 8 -1.46 6.71 -1.59
CA SER A 8 -0.37 7.26 -0.78
C SER A 8 -0.53 8.75 -0.59
N GLY A 9 0.47 9.38 0.04
CA GLY A 9 0.47 10.80 0.36
C GLY A 9 0.70 11.06 1.85
N LEU A 10 0.86 12.34 2.18
CA LEU A 10 1.02 12.78 3.57
C LEU A 10 -0.27 12.51 4.37
N PRO A 11 -0.15 12.31 5.70
CA PRO A 11 -1.33 12.31 6.56
C PRO A 11 -2.08 13.63 6.39
N ARG A 12 -3.41 13.59 6.54
CA ARG A 12 -4.31 14.77 6.43
C ARG A 12 -4.41 15.39 5.01
N SER A 13 -3.92 14.70 3.98
CA SER A 13 -4.11 15.08 2.57
C SER A 13 -5.39 14.53 1.92
N GLY A 14 -6.31 13.95 2.70
CA GLY A 14 -7.62 13.51 2.19
C GLY A 14 -7.68 12.06 1.68
N SER A 15 -6.67 11.22 1.94
CA SER A 15 -6.68 9.81 1.52
C SER A 15 -7.87 9.02 2.08
N THR A 16 -8.31 9.29 3.32
CA THR A 16 -9.51 8.66 3.90
C THR A 16 -10.79 9.07 3.17
N LEU A 17 -10.92 10.34 2.78
CA LEU A 17 -12.06 10.82 1.99
C LEU A 17 -12.07 10.14 0.62
N LEU A 18 -10.93 10.09 -0.06
CA LEU A 18 -10.79 9.39 -1.34
C LEU A 18 -11.18 7.91 -1.23
N ALA A 19 -10.68 7.20 -0.21
CA ALA A 19 -11.02 5.81 0.01
C ALA A 19 -12.52 5.61 0.27
N ALA A 20 -13.16 6.53 1.01
CA ALA A 20 -14.60 6.50 1.24
C ALA A 20 -15.40 6.70 -0.05
N LEU A 21 -14.95 7.57 -0.97
CA LEU A 21 -15.56 7.75 -2.29
C LEU A 21 -15.39 6.50 -3.16
N LEU A 22 -14.17 5.93 -3.22
CA LEU A 22 -13.89 4.73 -4.01
C LEU A 22 -14.73 3.52 -3.58
N ARG A 23 -14.92 3.33 -2.27
CA ARG A 23 -15.72 2.21 -1.72
C ARG A 23 -17.22 2.32 -2.03
N GLN A 24 -17.71 3.43 -2.56
CA GLN A 24 -19.10 3.52 -3.04
C GLN A 24 -19.33 2.64 -4.27
N ASN A 25 -18.29 2.29 -5.02
CA ASN A 25 -18.38 1.29 -6.08
C ASN A 25 -18.32 -0.12 -5.46
N PRO A 26 -19.36 -0.97 -5.61
CA PRO A 26 -19.41 -2.30 -4.99
C PRO A 26 -18.29 -3.24 -5.47
N ALA A 27 -17.71 -2.98 -6.64
CA ALA A 27 -16.59 -3.74 -7.20
C ALA A 27 -15.24 -3.36 -6.57
N PHE A 28 -15.17 -2.30 -5.77
CA PHE A 28 -13.92 -1.76 -5.23
C PHE A 28 -13.80 -2.00 -3.72
N GLN A 29 -12.59 -2.39 -3.30
CA GLN A 29 -12.15 -2.30 -1.92
C GLN A 29 -11.19 -1.14 -1.77
N ALA A 30 -11.45 -0.23 -0.83
CA ALA A 30 -10.53 0.82 -0.45
C ALA A 30 -10.60 1.01 1.06
N GLY A 31 -9.54 1.53 1.68
CA GLY A 31 -9.38 1.55 3.14
C GLY A 31 -8.63 2.77 3.65
N ILE A 32 -8.56 2.88 4.98
CA ILE A 32 -7.48 3.65 5.62
C ILE A 32 -6.15 2.88 5.48
N THR A 33 -5.08 3.40 6.08
CA THR A 33 -3.76 2.74 6.05
C THR A 33 -3.84 1.27 6.46
N SER A 34 -3.36 0.39 5.58
CA SER A 34 -3.29 -1.05 5.85
C SER A 34 -2.02 -1.41 6.64
N PRO A 35 -2.02 -2.55 7.37
CA PRO A 35 -0.81 -3.11 7.96
C PRO A 35 0.15 -3.70 6.92
N VAL A 36 -0.31 -3.94 5.68
CA VAL A 36 0.46 -4.59 4.62
C VAL A 36 1.75 -3.82 4.33
N GLY A 37 1.72 -2.49 4.32
CA GLY A 37 2.94 -1.70 4.10
C GLY A 37 4.04 -1.94 5.15
N SER A 38 3.67 -2.14 6.40
CA SER A 38 4.63 -2.47 7.48
C SER A 38 5.16 -3.89 7.33
N LEU A 39 4.28 -4.86 7.05
CA LEU A 39 4.65 -6.26 6.82
C LEU A 39 5.56 -6.39 5.60
N PHE A 40 5.17 -5.77 4.48
CA PHE A 40 5.96 -5.71 3.25
C PHE A 40 7.37 -5.19 3.53
N HIS A 41 7.49 -4.11 4.31
CA HIS A 41 8.79 -3.55 4.64
C HIS A 41 9.63 -4.52 5.48
N ALA A 42 9.05 -5.10 6.53
CA ALA A 42 9.75 -6.03 7.41
C ALA A 42 10.20 -7.29 6.64
N THR A 43 9.29 -7.91 5.88
CA THR A 43 9.58 -9.11 5.08
C THR A 43 10.65 -8.80 4.02
N ARG A 44 10.54 -7.68 3.30
CA ARG A 44 11.57 -7.30 2.32
C ARG A 44 12.94 -7.08 2.95
N ASN A 45 13.00 -6.47 4.13
CA ASN A 45 14.27 -6.26 4.84
C ASN A 45 14.88 -7.59 5.30
N ALA A 46 14.05 -8.52 5.80
CA ALA A 46 14.50 -9.85 6.21
C ALA A 46 15.07 -10.68 5.04
N MET A 47 14.64 -10.40 3.81
CA MET A 47 15.17 -11.03 2.58
C MET A 47 16.35 -10.27 1.95
N GLY A 48 16.81 -9.19 2.59
CA GLY A 48 17.89 -8.34 2.11
C GLY A 48 19.27 -8.98 2.27
N ALA A 49 20.27 -8.46 1.56
CA ALA A 49 21.61 -9.02 1.46
C ALA A 49 22.37 -9.14 2.80
N SER A 50 21.93 -8.44 3.85
CA SER A 50 22.51 -8.54 5.19
C SER A 50 22.07 -9.78 5.97
N ASN A 51 21.17 -10.60 5.43
CA ASN A 51 20.63 -11.77 6.11
C ASN A 51 21.32 -13.06 5.65
N GLU A 52 21.63 -13.97 6.58
CA GLU A 52 22.39 -15.20 6.31
C GLU A 52 21.72 -16.12 5.28
N THR A 53 20.38 -16.09 5.22
CA THR A 53 19.58 -16.90 4.29
C THR A 53 19.32 -16.21 2.95
N ALA A 54 19.81 -14.99 2.73
CA ALA A 54 19.52 -14.22 1.52
C ALA A 54 19.99 -14.91 0.24
N VAL A 55 21.07 -15.71 0.32
CA VAL A 55 21.60 -16.51 -0.80
C VAL A 55 20.66 -17.64 -1.24
N MET A 56 19.73 -18.06 -0.38
CA MET A 56 18.75 -19.12 -0.68
C MET A 56 17.51 -18.57 -1.39
N LEU A 57 17.38 -17.26 -1.50
CA LEU A 57 16.24 -16.59 -2.12
C LEU A 57 16.65 -16.05 -3.49
N ASP A 58 16.04 -16.57 -4.55
CA ASP A 58 16.06 -15.88 -5.84
C ASP A 58 15.04 -14.74 -5.85
N GLU A 59 15.10 -13.89 -6.88
CA GLU A 59 14.21 -12.74 -6.97
C GLU A 59 12.74 -13.13 -7.12
N GLN A 60 12.46 -14.21 -7.86
CA GLN A 60 11.08 -14.68 -8.04
C GLN A 60 10.46 -15.18 -6.73
N HIS A 61 11.24 -15.82 -5.85
CA HIS A 61 10.80 -16.21 -4.52
C HIS A 61 10.48 -14.98 -3.67
N ARG A 62 11.35 -13.96 -3.68
CA ARG A 62 11.08 -12.70 -2.97
C ARG A 62 9.79 -12.05 -3.47
N GLU A 63 9.61 -11.98 -4.78
CA GLU A 63 8.41 -11.40 -5.39
C GLU A 63 7.15 -12.18 -5.02
N ARG A 64 7.16 -13.51 -5.11
CA ARG A 64 6.04 -14.37 -4.72
C ARG A 64 5.66 -14.16 -3.24
N VAL A 65 6.65 -14.11 -2.35
CA VAL A 65 6.40 -13.88 -0.91
C VAL A 65 5.77 -12.50 -0.69
N LEU A 66 6.33 -11.45 -1.30
CA LEU A 66 5.81 -10.09 -1.13
C LEU A 66 4.42 -9.92 -1.75
N ARG A 67 4.15 -10.54 -2.90
CA ARG A 67 2.83 -10.55 -3.53
C ARG A 67 1.82 -11.30 -2.68
N GLY A 68 2.21 -12.44 -2.11
CA GLY A 68 1.38 -13.27 -1.24
C GLY A 68 0.89 -12.52 0.00
N LEU A 69 1.64 -11.53 0.51
CA LEU A 69 1.17 -10.67 1.60
C LEU A 69 -0.12 -9.92 1.24
N PHE A 70 -0.22 -9.39 0.01
CA PHE A 70 -1.42 -8.70 -0.44
C PHE A 70 -2.57 -9.67 -0.66
N GLU A 71 -2.31 -10.77 -1.38
CA GLU A 71 -3.33 -11.77 -1.71
C GLU A 71 -3.95 -12.40 -0.45
N THR A 72 -3.11 -12.66 0.56
CA THR A 72 -3.53 -13.26 1.82
C THR A 72 -4.28 -12.27 2.70
N TYR A 73 -3.79 -11.03 2.81
CA TYR A 73 -4.46 -10.00 3.63
C TYR A 73 -5.83 -9.60 3.07
N TYR A 74 -5.98 -9.57 1.75
CA TYR A 74 -7.22 -9.22 1.06
C TYR A 74 -8.08 -10.43 0.65
N ALA A 75 -7.80 -11.63 1.19
CA ALA A 75 -8.50 -12.85 0.82
C ALA A 75 -10.03 -12.78 1.07
N ASP A 76 -10.45 -12.16 2.16
CA ASP A 76 -11.87 -11.93 2.49
C ASP A 76 -12.55 -10.88 1.57
N GLN A 77 -11.80 -10.27 0.66
CA GLN A 77 -12.30 -9.35 -0.37
C GLN A 77 -12.13 -9.91 -1.78
N ALA A 78 -12.08 -11.25 -1.91
CA ALA A 78 -11.96 -11.93 -3.20
C ALA A 78 -13.13 -11.64 -4.18
N ASP A 79 -14.27 -11.15 -3.68
CA ASP A 79 -15.41 -10.69 -4.50
C ASP A 79 -15.14 -9.34 -5.19
N LYS A 80 -14.10 -8.61 -4.77
CA LYS A 80 -13.78 -7.28 -5.28
C LYS A 80 -12.92 -7.38 -6.54
N ARG A 81 -13.32 -6.64 -7.58
CA ARG A 81 -12.56 -6.54 -8.82
C ARG A 81 -11.27 -5.74 -8.63
N VAL A 82 -11.31 -4.68 -7.84
CA VAL A 82 -10.16 -3.78 -7.62
C VAL A 82 -9.94 -3.57 -6.13
N VAL A 83 -8.69 -3.67 -5.70
CA VAL A 83 -8.26 -3.42 -4.32
C VAL A 83 -7.29 -2.25 -4.27
N PHE A 84 -7.61 -1.25 -3.46
CA PHE A 84 -6.77 -0.11 -3.16
C PHE A 84 -6.10 -0.28 -1.79
N ASP A 85 -4.82 -0.67 -1.79
CA ASP A 85 -4.03 -0.69 -0.56
C ASP A 85 -3.52 0.73 -0.25
N THR A 86 -3.76 1.19 0.97
CA THR A 86 -3.38 2.54 1.38
C THR A 86 -2.18 2.48 2.32
N ASN A 87 -1.09 3.15 1.95
CA ASN A 87 0.03 3.41 2.85
C ASN A 87 0.85 4.62 2.38
N ARG A 88 1.23 5.49 3.32
CA ARG A 88 2.06 6.67 3.05
C ARG A 88 3.45 6.32 2.52
N THR A 89 3.93 5.10 2.74
CA THR A 89 5.26 4.66 2.30
C THR A 89 5.28 4.16 0.86
N TRP A 90 4.14 3.99 0.20
CA TRP A 90 4.09 3.43 -1.16
C TRP A 90 4.80 4.26 -2.21
N CYS A 91 4.79 5.59 -2.10
CA CYS A 91 5.58 6.44 -2.98
C CYS A 91 7.10 6.17 -2.86
N ALA A 92 7.60 5.70 -1.72
CA ALA A 92 9.00 5.31 -1.54
C ALA A 92 9.30 3.88 -2.03
N ARG A 93 8.28 3.13 -2.46
CA ARG A 93 8.37 1.73 -2.89
C ARG A 93 7.86 1.49 -4.31
N LEU A 94 7.68 2.56 -5.09
CA LEU A 94 7.17 2.47 -6.47
C LEU A 94 7.88 1.42 -7.33
N PRO A 95 9.23 1.32 -7.37
CA PRO A 95 9.89 0.31 -8.20
C PRO A 95 9.49 -1.13 -7.82
N ALA A 96 9.38 -1.41 -6.52
CA ALA A 96 8.96 -2.72 -6.04
C ALA A 96 7.48 -2.99 -6.34
N LEU A 97 6.60 -2.00 -6.18
CA LEU A 97 5.19 -2.15 -6.52
C LEU A 97 4.98 -2.39 -8.02
N MET A 98 5.71 -1.68 -8.89
CA MET A 98 5.62 -1.85 -10.35
C MET A 98 6.21 -3.19 -10.82
N ALA A 99 7.19 -3.74 -10.12
CA ALA A 99 7.68 -5.09 -10.39
C ALA A 99 6.61 -6.16 -10.04
N LEU A 100 5.95 -6.03 -8.89
CA LEU A 100 4.97 -6.99 -8.40
C LEU A 100 3.59 -6.89 -9.10
N PHE A 101 3.23 -5.66 -9.49
CA PHE A 101 1.95 -5.30 -10.10
C PHE A 101 2.17 -4.30 -11.24
N PRO A 102 2.58 -4.76 -12.44
CA PRO A 102 2.94 -3.88 -13.55
C PRO A 102 1.83 -2.93 -14.01
N ASP A 103 0.57 -3.35 -13.90
CA ASP A 103 -0.60 -2.55 -14.27
C ASP A 103 -1.14 -1.68 -13.13
N ALA A 104 -0.47 -1.67 -11.97
CA ALA A 104 -0.94 -0.93 -10.81
C ALA A 104 -0.83 0.58 -11.03
N ARG A 105 -1.82 1.31 -10.50
CA ARG A 105 -1.81 2.76 -10.42
C ARG A 105 -1.60 3.20 -8.98
N VAL A 106 -0.85 4.28 -8.78
CA VAL A 106 -0.63 4.89 -7.46
C VAL A 106 -1.25 6.27 -7.43
N ILE A 107 -2.24 6.48 -6.57
CA ILE A 107 -2.89 7.76 -6.34
C ILE A 107 -2.23 8.43 -5.13
N CYS A 108 -1.42 9.47 -5.38
CA CYS A 108 -0.79 10.25 -4.34
C CYS A 108 -1.67 11.45 -3.96
N CYS A 109 -2.28 11.41 -2.78
CA CYS A 109 -3.09 12.52 -2.27
C CYS A 109 -2.18 13.66 -1.81
N VAL A 110 -2.37 14.84 -2.40
CA VAL A 110 -1.58 16.04 -2.12
C VAL A 110 -2.47 17.14 -1.52
N ARG A 111 -1.92 17.86 -0.55
CA ARG A 111 -2.50 19.05 0.07
C ARG A 111 -1.36 19.97 0.46
N SER A 112 -1.64 21.27 0.53
CA SER A 112 -0.66 22.24 1.05
C SER A 112 -0.15 21.81 2.44
N VAL A 113 1.18 21.81 2.61
CA VAL A 113 1.83 21.39 3.85
C VAL A 113 1.38 22.27 5.03
N ALA A 114 1.19 23.57 4.81
CA ALA A 114 0.68 24.47 5.85
C ALA A 114 -0.70 24.02 6.38
N TRP A 115 -1.59 23.58 5.48
CA TRP A 115 -2.92 23.08 5.86
C TRP A 115 -2.90 21.67 6.45
N VAL A 116 -1.91 20.86 6.07
CA VAL A 116 -1.66 19.57 6.75
C VAL A 116 -1.23 19.82 8.19
N MET A 117 -0.30 20.75 8.42
CA MET A 117 0.17 21.12 9.76
C MET A 117 -0.96 21.71 10.61
N ASP A 118 -1.71 22.69 10.10
CA ASP A 118 -2.88 23.26 10.81
C ASP A 118 -3.90 22.17 11.19
N SER A 119 -4.17 21.21 10.30
CA SER A 119 -5.06 20.08 10.62
C SER A 119 -4.51 19.16 11.70
N ILE A 120 -3.20 18.99 11.82
CA ILE A 120 -2.57 18.16 12.86
C ILE A 120 -2.64 18.89 14.19
N GLU A 121 -2.30 20.19 14.20
CA GLU A 121 -2.33 21.02 15.41
C GLU A 121 -3.73 21.04 16.04
N ARG A 122 -4.79 21.24 15.25
CA ARG A 122 -6.18 21.23 15.73
C ARG A 122 -6.66 19.88 16.30
N LEU A 123 -5.97 18.77 16.02
CA LEU A 123 -6.34 17.45 16.54
C LEU A 123 -5.63 17.12 17.87
N ILE A 124 -4.51 17.78 18.14
CA ILE A 124 -3.68 17.52 19.32
C ILE A 124 -3.99 18.51 20.45
N GLN A 125 -4.46 19.71 20.10
CA GLN A 125 -5.00 20.70 21.05
C GLN A 125 -6.34 20.25 21.63
#